data_AF-A0A397FNK1-F1
#
_entry.id   AF-A0A397FNK1-F1
#
_cell.length_a   1.000
_cell.length_b   1.000
_cell.length_c   1.000
_cell.angle_alpha   90.00
_cell.angle_beta   90.00
_cell.angle_gamma   90.00
#
_symmetry.space_group_name_H-M   'P 1'
#
loop_
_entity.id
_entity.type
_entity.pdbx_description
1 polymer ?
#
loop_
_entity_poly.entity_id
_entity_poly.type
_entity_poly.pdbx_seq_one_letter_code
_entity_poly.pdbx_strand_id
1 'polypeptide(L)'
;MSLLPSSVQPFVGTPLDDLRPLAYTLWKTDFLSQATSRDLAEFYSTKDYVPQGNRIDALNISKMYLELDQVEHSELYVVDPTLSETDRVARLAEIKAHTTAIQREVIAREATMKLAHQRSAAHTFLVSAISTNLRRLYQATTCPFELFEHIKTRFESNPMDNNPTVIASYLRTLKFTYESCIDTLSVELIDLVKRYRVSMTPPSFNPLDPSAIS
;
A
#
# COMPACT_ATOMS: atom_id res chain seq x y z
N MET A 1 14.21 -11.32 -19.54
CA MET A 1 14.24 -9.96 -18.96
C MET A 1 12.82 -9.43 -18.88
N SER A 2 12.23 -9.41 -17.68
CA SER A 2 10.92 -8.77 -17.50
C SER A 2 11.11 -7.27 -17.53
N LEU A 3 10.52 -6.63 -18.53
CA LEU A 3 10.37 -5.18 -18.57
C LEU A 3 9.58 -4.76 -17.32
N LEU A 4 10.26 -4.10 -16.39
CA LEU A 4 9.65 -3.50 -15.21
C LEU A 4 8.56 -2.54 -15.68
N PRO A 5 7.32 -2.60 -15.14
CA PRO A 5 6.33 -1.61 -15.47
C PRO A 5 6.79 -0.25 -14.92
N SER A 6 7.19 0.60 -15.85
CA SER A 6 7.43 2.03 -15.65
C SER A 6 6.13 2.67 -15.13
N SER A 7 6.13 3.06 -13.87
CA SER A 7 5.06 3.77 -13.15
C SER A 7 3.78 2.97 -12.94
N VAL A 8 3.47 2.66 -11.67
CA VAL A 8 2.09 2.35 -11.28
C VAL A 8 1.20 3.54 -11.66
N GLN A 9 0.07 3.26 -12.30
CA GLN A 9 -0.90 4.31 -12.61
C GLN A 9 -1.36 5.00 -11.32
N PRO A 10 -1.39 6.35 -11.28
CA PRO A 10 -1.88 7.09 -10.13
C PRO A 10 -3.29 6.66 -9.72
N PHE A 11 -3.64 6.97 -8.48
CA PHE A 11 -5.01 6.87 -7.98
C PHE A 11 -5.96 7.66 -8.87
N VAL A 12 -7.08 7.03 -9.25
CA VAL A 12 -8.12 7.65 -10.07
C VAL A 12 -9.27 8.04 -9.15
N GLY A 13 -9.37 9.32 -8.80
CA GLY A 13 -10.42 9.81 -7.93
C GLY A 13 -10.06 11.14 -7.27
N THR A 14 -10.94 11.64 -6.41
CA THR A 14 -10.68 12.85 -5.62
C THR A 14 -9.64 12.54 -4.54
N PRO A 15 -8.47 13.22 -4.51
CA PRO A 15 -7.49 13.01 -3.46
C PRO A 15 -8.04 13.38 -2.08
N LEU A 16 -7.59 12.67 -1.04
CA LEU A 16 -8.00 12.93 0.33
C LEU A 16 -7.52 14.31 0.79
N ASP A 17 -8.46 15.11 1.30
CA ASP A 17 -8.22 16.45 1.80
C ASP A 17 -8.38 16.49 3.32
N ASP A 18 -7.45 17.15 4.01
CA ASP A 18 -7.44 17.34 5.47
C ASP A 18 -8.66 18.13 5.95
N LEU A 19 -9.22 18.98 5.07
CA LEU A 19 -10.40 19.81 5.38
C LEU A 19 -11.73 19.05 5.28
N ARG A 20 -11.73 17.80 4.79
CA ARG A 20 -12.94 17.05 4.46
C ARG A 20 -12.93 15.66 5.09
N PRO A 21 -12.96 15.56 6.44
CA PRO A 21 -12.85 14.28 7.14
C PRO A 21 -14.01 13.33 6.83
N LEU A 22 -15.15 13.83 6.34
CA LEU A 22 -16.27 13.01 5.89
C LEU A 22 -16.00 12.29 4.56
N ALA A 23 -15.12 12.83 3.72
CA ALA A 23 -14.69 12.18 2.49
C ALA A 23 -13.77 10.98 2.76
N TYR A 24 -13.20 10.87 3.97
CA TYR A 24 -12.27 9.80 4.30
C TYR A 24 -12.88 8.40 4.13
N THR A 25 -14.12 8.16 4.55
CA THR A 25 -14.75 6.84 4.43
C THR A 25 -14.91 6.41 2.97
N LEU A 26 -15.34 7.33 2.10
CA LEU A 26 -15.45 7.09 0.67
C LEU A 26 -14.07 6.89 0.04
N TRP A 27 -13.14 7.80 0.33
CA TRP A 27 -11.78 7.75 -0.16
C TRP A 27 -11.11 6.42 0.22
N LYS A 28 -11.21 5.99 1.48
CA LYS A 28 -10.60 4.75 1.99
C LYS A 28 -11.16 3.54 1.23
N THR A 29 -12.46 3.52 0.97
CA THR A 29 -13.11 2.44 0.24
C THR A 29 -12.62 2.36 -1.21
N ASP A 30 -12.61 3.49 -1.92
CA ASP A 30 -12.15 3.57 -3.31
C ASP A 30 -10.64 3.29 -3.42
N PHE A 31 -9.84 3.88 -2.53
CA PHE A 31 -8.41 3.64 -2.43
C PHE A 31 -8.08 2.16 -2.24
N LEU A 32 -8.71 1.49 -1.27
CA LEU A 32 -8.45 0.07 -1.01
C LEU A 32 -8.94 -0.82 -2.15
N SER A 33 -10.05 -0.47 -2.81
CA SER A 33 -10.53 -1.17 -4.00
C SER A 33 -9.49 -1.10 -5.14
N GLN A 34 -8.98 0.10 -5.43
CA GLN A 34 -7.97 0.33 -6.44
C GLN A 34 -6.59 -0.24 -6.09
N ALA A 35 -6.23 -0.24 -4.81
CA ALA A 35 -5.02 -0.90 -4.31
C ALA A 35 -5.10 -2.41 -4.49
N THR A 36 -6.26 -3.00 -4.21
CA THR A 36 -6.49 -4.45 -4.38
C THR A 36 -6.37 -4.86 -5.84
N SER A 37 -6.96 -4.10 -6.77
CA SER A 37 -6.87 -4.40 -8.20
C SER A 37 -5.47 -4.24 -8.79
N ARG A 38 -4.53 -3.66 -8.03
CA ARG A 38 -3.13 -3.45 -8.40
C ARG A 38 -2.14 -4.30 -7.59
N ASP A 39 -2.65 -5.23 -6.78
CA ASP A 39 -1.84 -6.06 -5.85
C ASP A 39 -1.01 -5.23 -4.84
N LEU A 40 -1.53 -4.08 -4.41
CA LEU A 40 -0.87 -3.17 -3.46
C LEU A 40 -1.47 -3.23 -2.05
N ALA A 41 -2.66 -3.79 -1.87
CA ALA A 41 -3.42 -3.71 -0.63
C ALA A 41 -2.65 -4.18 0.63
N GLU A 42 -1.90 -5.27 0.51
CA GLU A 42 -1.11 -5.84 1.61
C GLU A 42 -0.01 -4.91 2.12
N PHE A 43 0.52 -4.01 1.27
CA PHE A 43 1.51 -3.01 1.71
C PHE A 43 0.92 -1.98 2.69
N TYR A 44 -0.40 -1.84 2.75
CA TYR A 44 -1.09 -0.92 3.67
C TYR A 44 -1.65 -1.63 4.91
N SER A 45 -1.87 -2.95 4.84
CA SER A 45 -2.50 -3.73 5.91
C SER A 45 -1.50 -4.48 6.79
N THR A 46 -0.37 -4.91 6.21
CA THR A 46 0.60 -5.79 6.88
C THR A 46 1.93 -5.08 7.02
N LYS A 47 2.36 -4.85 8.26
CA LYS A 47 3.69 -4.31 8.55
C LYS A 47 4.75 -5.31 8.06
N ASP A 48 5.81 -4.79 7.45
CA ASP A 48 6.93 -5.57 6.92
C ASP A 48 6.53 -6.62 5.87
N TYR A 49 5.44 -6.39 5.14
CA TYR A 49 4.97 -7.26 4.08
C TYR A 49 6.05 -7.54 3.03
N VAL A 50 6.16 -8.81 2.63
CA VAL A 50 7.03 -9.32 1.56
C VAL A 50 6.22 -10.27 0.69
N PRO A 51 5.96 -9.94 -0.59
CA PRO A 51 5.24 -10.83 -1.50
C PRO A 51 5.99 -12.15 -1.72
N GLN A 52 5.28 -13.28 -1.58
CA GLN A 52 5.84 -14.61 -1.81
C GLN A 52 6.36 -14.77 -3.25
N GLY A 53 5.69 -14.13 -4.23
CA GLY A 53 6.10 -14.13 -5.64
C GLY A 53 7.54 -13.65 -5.85
N ASN A 54 8.03 -12.71 -5.02
CA ASN A 54 9.41 -12.21 -5.14
C ASN A 54 10.44 -13.32 -4.92
N ARG A 55 10.18 -14.23 -3.98
CA ARG A 55 11.09 -15.34 -3.69
C ARG A 55 11.12 -16.36 -4.83
N ILE A 56 9.98 -16.60 -5.47
CA ILE A 56 9.87 -17.51 -6.62
C ILE A 56 10.64 -16.94 -7.81
N ASP A 57 10.42 -15.65 -8.10
CA ASP A 57 11.13 -14.98 -9.21
C ASP A 57 12.63 -14.92 -8.97
N ALA A 58 13.05 -14.59 -7.74
CA ALA A 58 14.46 -14.58 -7.35
C ALA A 58 15.11 -15.97 -7.48
N LEU A 59 14.37 -17.05 -7.16
CA LEU A 59 14.83 -18.42 -7.37
C LEU A 59 14.96 -18.78 -8.86
N ASN A 60 14.02 -18.32 -9.70
CA ASN A 60 14.12 -18.56 -11.14
C ASN A 60 15.30 -17.79 -11.76
N ILE A 61 15.53 -16.55 -11.32
CA ILE A 61 16.68 -15.75 -11.75
C ILE A 61 17.99 -16.38 -11.27
N SER A 62 18.06 -16.90 -10.04
CA SER A 62 19.29 -17.52 -9.52
C SER A 62 19.71 -18.78 -10.26
N LYS A 63 18.76 -19.51 -10.85
CA LYS A 63 19.08 -20.63 -11.76
C LYS A 63 19.79 -20.15 -13.02
N MET A 64 19.31 -19.07 -13.65
CA MET A 64 19.97 -18.49 -14.83
C MET A 64 21.38 -17.98 -14.51
N TYR A 65 21.57 -17.32 -13.35
CA TYR A 65 22.89 -16.87 -12.93
C TYR A 65 23.84 -18.04 -12.66
N LEU A 66 23.34 -19.14 -12.09
CA LEU A 66 24.14 -20.34 -11.89
C LEU A 66 24.55 -20.99 -13.22
N GLU A 67 23.64 -21.04 -14.20
CA GLU A 67 23.97 -21.53 -15.55
C GLU A 67 25.04 -20.65 -16.22
N LEU A 68 24.95 -19.33 -16.06
CA LEU A 68 25.97 -18.41 -16.56
C LEU A 68 27.33 -18.65 -15.89
N ASP A 69 27.36 -18.77 -14.56
CA ASP A 69 28.58 -19.06 -13.81
C ASP A 69 29.23 -20.39 -14.24
N GLN A 70 28.42 -21.42 -14.52
CA GLN A 70 28.91 -22.70 -15.05
C GLN A 70 29.53 -22.59 -16.44
N VAL A 71 29.02 -21.69 -17.29
CA VAL A 71 29.58 -21.45 -18.62
C VAL A 71 30.87 -20.62 -18.53
N GLU A 72 30.90 -19.60 -17.67
CA GLU A 72 32.06 -18.70 -17.53
C GLU A 72 33.21 -19.32 -16.72
N HIS A 73 32.90 -20.19 -15.76
CA HIS A 73 33.85 -20.82 -14.84
C HIS A 73 33.81 -22.35 -14.92
N SER A 74 33.70 -22.90 -16.13
CA SER A 74 33.52 -24.34 -16.37
C SER A 74 34.53 -25.24 -15.65
N GLU A 75 35.78 -24.81 -15.52
CA GLU A 75 36.86 -25.49 -14.80
C GLU A 75 36.57 -25.69 -13.31
N LEU A 76 35.79 -24.80 -12.70
CA LEU A 76 35.37 -24.90 -11.30
C LEU A 76 34.39 -26.06 -11.10
N TYR A 77 33.64 -26.44 -12.14
CA TYR A 77 32.61 -27.47 -12.07
C TYR A 77 33.09 -28.86 -12.48
N VAL A 78 34.32 -28.98 -12.98
CA VAL A 78 34.91 -30.26 -13.36
C VAL A 78 35.37 -31.04 -12.12
N VAL A 79 35.05 -32.32 -12.11
CA VAL A 79 35.54 -33.30 -11.13
C VAL A 79 36.48 -34.26 -11.85
N ASP A 80 37.76 -34.23 -11.49
CA ASP A 80 38.77 -35.09 -12.11
C ASP A 80 38.49 -36.58 -11.75
N PRO A 81 38.30 -37.47 -12.74
CA PRO A 81 38.04 -38.89 -12.51
C PRO A 81 39.18 -39.64 -11.81
N THR A 82 40.39 -39.09 -11.83
CA THR A 82 41.59 -39.72 -11.22
C THR A 82 41.72 -39.44 -9.72
N LEU A 83 40.88 -38.56 -9.17
CA LEU A 83 40.88 -38.25 -7.74
C LEU A 83 40.54 -39.46 -6.89
N SER A 84 41.14 -39.52 -5.70
CA SER A 84 40.74 -40.46 -4.67
C SER A 84 39.27 -40.23 -4.27
N GLU A 85 38.63 -41.24 -3.68
CA GLU A 85 37.25 -41.11 -3.20
C GLU A 85 37.07 -39.91 -2.26
N THR A 86 38.03 -39.73 -1.33
CA THR A 86 38.03 -38.63 -0.35
C THR A 86 38.14 -37.27 -1.04
N ASP A 87 39.07 -37.13 -1.98
CA ASP A 87 39.27 -35.86 -2.68
C ASP A 87 38.10 -35.54 -3.61
N ARG A 88 37.51 -36.56 -4.24
CA ARG A 88 36.30 -36.40 -5.06
C ARG A 88 35.12 -35.88 -4.23
N VAL A 89 34.93 -36.42 -3.03
CA VAL A 89 33.88 -35.94 -2.10
C VAL A 89 34.16 -34.50 -1.67
N ALA A 90 35.41 -34.16 -1.36
CA ALA A 90 35.79 -32.79 -1.02
C ALA A 90 35.50 -31.82 -2.17
N ARG A 91 35.84 -32.20 -3.41
CA ARG A 91 35.58 -31.38 -4.61
C ARG A 91 34.09 -31.17 -4.86
N LEU A 92 33.28 -32.22 -4.73
CA LEU A 92 31.82 -32.11 -4.84
C LEU A 92 31.23 -31.20 -3.75
N ALA A 93 31.77 -31.24 -2.54
CA ALA A 93 31.37 -30.35 -1.46
C ALA A 93 31.72 -28.88 -1.74
N GLU A 94 32.90 -28.62 -2.32
CA GLU A 94 33.33 -27.29 -2.75
C GLU A 94 32.41 -26.71 -3.84
N ILE A 95 32.13 -27.49 -4.90
CA ILE A 95 31.19 -27.10 -5.96
C ILE A 95 29.80 -26.82 -5.37
N LYS A 96 29.33 -27.67 -4.47
CA LYS A 96 28.05 -27.47 -3.78
C LYS A 96 28.04 -26.20 -2.92
N ALA A 97 29.15 -25.88 -2.25
CA ALA A 97 29.27 -24.67 -1.46
C ALA A 97 29.24 -23.42 -2.35
N HIS A 98 29.99 -23.43 -3.45
CA HIS A 98 30.03 -22.35 -4.45
C HIS A 98 28.65 -22.09 -5.07
N THR A 99 28.00 -23.13 -5.58
CA THR A 99 26.63 -23.02 -6.14
C THR A 99 25.61 -22.50 -5.13
N THR A 100 25.71 -22.95 -3.88
CA THR A 100 24.83 -22.48 -2.80
C THR A 100 25.09 -21.00 -2.47
N ALA A 101 26.35 -20.56 -2.50
CA ALA A 101 26.72 -19.17 -2.25
C ALA A 101 26.14 -18.24 -3.31
N ILE A 102 26.33 -18.57 -4.60
CA ILE A 102 25.76 -17.82 -5.73
C ILE A 102 24.24 -17.71 -5.61
N GLN A 103 23.57 -18.85 -5.40
CA GLN A 103 22.11 -18.86 -5.30
C GLN A 103 21.62 -17.99 -4.14
N ARG A 104 22.28 -18.05 -2.98
CA ARG A 104 21.91 -17.22 -1.82
C ARG A 104 22.10 -15.73 -2.10
N GLU A 105 23.23 -15.36 -2.69
CA GLU A 105 23.52 -13.96 -3.03
C GLU A 105 22.50 -13.40 -4.02
N VAL A 106 22.27 -14.12 -5.14
CA VAL A 106 21.33 -13.69 -6.18
C VAL A 106 19.91 -13.63 -5.63
N ILE A 107 19.47 -14.63 -4.85
CA ILE A 107 18.13 -14.61 -4.25
C ILE A 107 17.97 -13.41 -3.33
N ALA A 108 18.95 -13.12 -2.46
CA ALA A 108 18.89 -11.99 -1.54
C ALA A 108 18.84 -10.66 -2.29
N ARG A 109 19.71 -10.48 -3.29
CA ARG A 109 19.78 -9.28 -4.12
C ARG A 109 18.49 -9.03 -4.88
N GLU A 110 18.00 -10.01 -5.62
CA GLU A 110 16.82 -9.89 -6.48
C GLU A 110 15.55 -9.69 -5.65
N ALA A 111 15.39 -10.43 -4.55
CA ALA A 111 14.24 -10.25 -3.67
C ALA A 111 14.23 -8.86 -3.01
N THR A 112 15.39 -8.35 -2.59
CA THR A 112 15.52 -7.01 -1.98
C THR A 112 15.21 -5.91 -3.00
N MET A 113 15.79 -5.99 -4.19
CA MET A 113 15.56 -5.01 -5.26
C MET A 113 14.09 -4.97 -5.67
N LYS A 114 13.48 -6.15 -5.88
CA LYS A 114 12.07 -6.24 -6.27
C LYS A 114 11.13 -5.70 -5.18
N LEU A 115 11.41 -6.01 -3.91
CA LEU A 115 10.65 -5.49 -2.79
C LEU A 115 10.76 -3.96 -2.68
N ALA A 116 11.95 -3.38 -2.89
CA ALA A 116 12.13 -1.94 -2.89
C ALA A 116 11.30 -1.25 -3.97
N HIS A 117 11.27 -1.81 -5.20
CA HIS A 117 10.45 -1.28 -6.29
C HIS A 117 8.95 -1.34 -5.97
N GLN A 118 8.46 -2.46 -5.42
CA GLN A 118 7.06 -2.59 -5.04
C GLN A 118 6.66 -1.63 -3.91
N ARG A 119 7.53 -1.44 -2.92
CA ARG A 119 7.30 -0.45 -1.85
C ARG A 119 7.27 0.97 -2.40
N SER A 120 8.18 1.31 -3.32
CA SER A 120 8.16 2.61 -4.00
C SER A 120 6.89 2.81 -4.83
N ALA A 121 6.40 1.76 -5.49
CA ALA A 121 5.14 1.77 -6.23
C ALA A 121 3.93 2.00 -5.32
N ALA A 122 3.83 1.26 -4.21
CA ALA A 122 2.78 1.45 -3.20
C ALA A 122 2.83 2.86 -2.60
N HIS A 123 4.01 3.34 -2.24
CA HIS A 123 4.19 4.70 -1.72
C HIS A 123 3.72 5.76 -2.72
N THR A 124 4.17 5.67 -3.97
CA THR A 124 3.78 6.60 -5.04
C THR A 124 2.26 6.59 -5.26
N PHE A 125 1.65 5.40 -5.25
CA PHE A 125 0.20 5.26 -5.39
C PHE A 125 -0.54 5.95 -4.24
N LEU A 126 -0.14 5.70 -2.98
CA LEU A 126 -0.75 6.35 -1.81
C LEU A 126 -0.55 7.87 -1.79
N VAL A 127 0.65 8.36 -2.15
CA VAL A 127 0.93 9.79 -2.27
C VAL A 127 0.05 10.43 -3.34
N SER A 128 -0.20 9.75 -4.46
CA SER A 128 -1.10 10.27 -5.50
C SER A 128 -2.55 10.39 -5.03
N ALA A 129 -2.96 9.57 -4.06
CA ALA A 129 -4.30 9.54 -3.51
C ALA A 129 -4.56 10.61 -2.44
N ILE A 130 -3.57 11.39 -2.03
CA ILE A 130 -3.71 12.43 -0.99
C ILE A 130 -3.40 13.83 -1.53
N SER A 131 -4.03 14.85 -0.95
CA SER A 131 -3.86 16.27 -1.30
C SER A 131 -2.44 16.77 -1.02
N THR A 132 -2.06 17.87 -1.68
CA THR A 132 -0.74 18.50 -1.54
C THR A 132 -0.40 18.88 -0.09
N ASN A 133 -1.40 19.20 0.74
CA ASN A 133 -1.20 19.50 2.16
C ASN A 133 -0.79 18.25 2.94
N LEU A 134 -1.50 17.14 2.77
CA LEU A 134 -1.15 15.86 3.41
C LEU A 134 0.19 15.32 2.92
N ARG A 135 0.53 15.51 1.62
CA ARG A 135 1.85 15.15 1.08
C ARG A 135 2.97 15.88 1.82
N ARG A 136 2.82 17.19 2.04
CA ARG A 136 3.81 17.98 2.79
C ARG A 136 3.90 17.53 4.25
N LEU A 137 2.76 17.24 4.87
CA LEU A 137 2.72 16.78 6.26
C LEU A 137 3.47 15.45 6.46
N TYR A 138 3.31 14.51 5.54
CA TYR A 138 3.89 13.17 5.64
C TYR A 138 5.10 12.94 4.72
N GLN A 139 5.76 14.00 4.28
CA GLN A 139 6.87 13.93 3.32
C GLN A 139 8.07 13.09 3.81
N ALA A 140 8.23 12.95 5.13
CA ALA A 140 9.30 12.14 5.74
C ALA A 140 8.94 10.64 5.85
N THR A 141 7.68 10.27 5.65
CA THR A 141 7.22 8.88 5.78
C THR A 141 7.34 8.16 4.45
N THR A 142 8.31 7.25 4.36
CA THR A 142 8.58 6.46 3.15
C THR A 142 7.91 5.08 3.18
N CYS A 143 7.58 4.56 4.37
CA CYS A 143 6.91 3.28 4.53
C CYS A 143 5.41 3.40 4.20
N PRO A 144 4.88 2.64 3.21
CA PRO A 144 3.46 2.69 2.85
C PRO A 144 2.51 2.36 4.00
N PHE A 145 2.84 1.35 4.81
CA PHE A 145 2.07 0.94 5.98
C PHE A 145 1.97 2.08 7.01
N GLU A 146 3.11 2.68 7.37
CA GLU A 146 3.13 3.78 8.35
C GLU A 146 2.39 5.01 7.84
N LEU A 147 2.56 5.35 6.56
CA LEU A 147 1.84 6.46 5.94
C LEU A 147 0.33 6.23 5.99
N PHE A 148 -0.13 5.03 5.66
CA PHE A 148 -1.54 4.67 5.71
C PHE A 148 -2.09 4.72 7.13
N GLU A 149 -1.36 4.19 8.12
CA GLU A 149 -1.76 4.26 9.53
C GLU A 149 -1.75 5.69 10.09
N HIS A 150 -0.84 6.57 9.65
CA HIS A 150 -0.89 7.99 10.01
C HIS A 150 -2.14 8.69 9.46
N ILE A 151 -2.49 8.43 8.20
CA ILE A 151 -3.73 8.93 7.58
C ILE A 151 -4.92 8.42 8.38
N LYS A 152 -5.00 7.10 8.56
CA LYS A 152 -6.08 6.44 9.30
C LYS A 152 -6.25 7.03 10.70
N THR A 153 -5.16 7.13 11.47
CA THR A 153 -5.19 7.71 12.81
C THR A 153 -5.74 9.13 12.77
N ARG A 154 -5.24 9.99 11.87
CA ARG A 154 -5.68 11.38 11.75
C ARG A 154 -7.20 11.50 11.51
N PHE A 155 -7.75 10.69 10.62
CA PHE A 155 -9.16 10.83 10.22
C PHE A 155 -10.11 9.98 11.07
N GLU A 156 -9.68 8.86 11.63
CA GLU A 156 -10.48 8.02 12.53
C GLU A 156 -10.48 8.54 13.97
N SER A 157 -9.38 9.17 14.42
CA SER A 157 -9.30 9.79 15.76
C SER A 157 -9.92 11.20 15.81
N ASN A 158 -10.32 11.74 14.66
CA ASN A 158 -11.03 13.01 14.57
C ASN A 158 -12.47 12.75 14.07
N PRO A 159 -13.31 12.06 14.86
CA PRO A 159 -14.72 12.00 14.54
C PRO A 159 -15.22 13.44 14.51
N MET A 160 -15.73 13.89 13.37
CA MET A 160 -16.36 15.19 13.25
C MET A 160 -17.26 15.41 14.47
N ASP A 161 -17.01 16.46 15.24
CA ASP A 161 -17.83 16.76 16.41
C ASP A 161 -19.29 16.85 15.94
N ASN A 162 -20.14 15.96 16.45
CA ASN A 162 -21.56 15.96 16.13
C ASN A 162 -22.28 17.17 16.75
N ASN A 163 -21.55 18.10 17.36
CA ASN A 163 -22.07 19.40 17.74
C ASN A 163 -22.68 20.13 16.53
N PRO A 164 -23.96 20.52 16.60
CA PRO A 164 -24.65 21.17 15.49
C PRO A 164 -24.00 22.49 15.05
N THR A 165 -23.32 23.20 15.96
CA THR A 165 -22.62 24.46 15.63
C THR A 165 -21.39 24.20 14.78
N VAL A 166 -20.65 23.12 15.06
CA VAL A 166 -19.49 22.71 14.27
C VAL A 166 -19.94 22.27 12.89
N ILE A 167 -20.97 21.41 12.81
CA ILE A 167 -21.54 20.96 11.53
C ILE A 167 -22.07 22.15 10.71
N ALA A 168 -22.78 23.09 11.33
CA ALA A 168 -23.27 24.29 10.67
C ALA A 168 -22.15 25.20 10.16
N SER A 169 -21.04 25.30 10.90
CA SER A 169 -19.85 26.01 10.44
C SER A 169 -19.27 25.37 9.18
N TYR A 170 -19.13 24.04 9.17
CA TYR A 170 -18.67 23.29 7.99
C TYR A 170 -19.58 23.47 6.78
N LEU A 171 -20.90 23.38 6.97
CA LEU A 171 -21.88 23.61 5.91
C LEU A 171 -21.74 25.01 5.28
N ARG A 172 -21.47 26.05 6.09
CA ARG A 172 -21.25 27.43 5.59
C ARG A 172 -19.95 27.58 4.82
N THR A 173 -18.94 26.77 5.13
CA THR A 173 -17.63 26.82 4.48
C THR A 173 -17.46 25.81 3.35
N LEU A 174 -18.43 24.91 3.16
CA LEU A 174 -18.41 23.91 2.10
C LEU A 174 -18.44 24.62 0.74
N LYS A 175 -17.35 24.47 -0.02
CA LYS A 175 -17.16 25.12 -1.32
C LYS A 175 -16.70 24.12 -2.35
N PHE A 176 -17.14 24.33 -3.58
CA PHE A 176 -16.54 23.67 -4.73
C PHE A 176 -15.09 24.15 -4.88
N THR A 177 -14.13 23.25 -4.76
CA THR A 177 -12.71 23.52 -5.00
C THR A 177 -12.28 22.86 -6.31
N TYR A 178 -11.21 23.37 -6.91
CA TYR A 178 -10.65 22.81 -8.15
C TYR A 178 -10.24 21.33 -8.00
N GLU A 179 -9.92 20.90 -6.79
CA GLU A 179 -9.55 19.52 -6.47
C GLU A 179 -10.74 18.62 -6.08
N SER A 180 -11.94 19.18 -5.87
CA SER A 180 -13.13 18.40 -5.48
C SER A 180 -14.03 18.07 -6.68
N CYS A 181 -14.40 16.81 -6.88
CA CYS A 181 -15.43 16.46 -7.85
C CYS A 181 -16.85 16.68 -7.28
N ILE A 182 -17.84 16.88 -8.17
CA ILE A 182 -19.26 17.06 -7.81
C ILE A 182 -19.78 15.90 -6.96
N ASP A 183 -19.36 14.67 -7.26
CA ASP A 183 -19.81 13.48 -6.53
C ASP A 183 -19.31 13.50 -5.09
N THR A 184 -18.06 13.90 -4.85
CA THR A 184 -17.50 14.02 -3.50
C THR A 184 -18.26 15.08 -2.70
N LEU A 185 -18.51 16.25 -3.29
CA LEU A 185 -19.26 17.32 -2.62
C LEU A 185 -20.71 16.92 -2.32
N SER A 186 -21.34 16.19 -3.24
CA SER A 186 -22.73 15.73 -3.07
C SER A 186 -22.84 14.77 -1.89
N VAL A 187 -21.91 13.82 -1.76
CA VAL A 187 -21.92 12.90 -0.61
C VAL A 187 -21.59 13.62 0.69
N GLU A 188 -20.61 14.52 0.70
CA GLU A 188 -20.29 15.32 1.89
C GLU A 188 -21.47 16.17 2.36
N LEU A 189 -22.17 16.84 1.44
CA LEU A 189 -23.35 17.62 1.76
C LEU A 189 -24.47 16.75 2.35
N ILE A 190 -24.76 15.60 1.73
CA ILE A 190 -25.78 14.66 2.21
C ILE A 190 -25.44 14.18 3.62
N ASP A 191 -24.18 13.82 3.87
CA ASP A 191 -23.74 13.34 5.18
C ASP A 191 -23.80 14.45 6.25
N LEU A 192 -23.30 15.66 5.94
CA LEU A 192 -23.39 16.82 6.83
C LEU A 192 -24.82 17.16 7.20
N VAL A 193 -25.74 17.18 6.22
CA VAL A 193 -27.16 17.47 6.46
C VAL A 193 -27.81 16.38 7.31
N LYS A 194 -27.50 15.11 7.06
CA LYS A 194 -28.00 14.00 7.89
C LYS A 194 -27.51 14.13 9.34
N ARG A 195 -26.22 14.36 9.56
CA ARG A 195 -25.66 14.55 10.90
C ARG A 195 -26.21 15.78 11.60
N TYR A 196 -26.33 16.90 10.89
CA TYR A 196 -26.92 18.12 11.44
C TYR A 196 -28.34 17.84 11.94
N ARG A 197 -29.16 17.17 11.12
CA ARG A 197 -30.52 16.77 11.51
C ARG A 197 -30.52 15.88 12.75
N VAL A 198 -29.68 14.84 12.79
CA VAL A 198 -29.57 13.94 13.95
C VAL A 198 -29.14 14.70 15.20
N SER A 199 -28.12 15.56 15.11
CA SER A 199 -27.61 16.36 16.23
C SER A 199 -28.60 17.39 16.77
N MET A 200 -29.50 17.89 15.91
CA MET A 200 -30.56 18.82 16.26
C MET A 200 -31.84 18.14 16.72
N THR A 201 -31.95 16.81 16.61
CA THR A 201 -33.14 16.07 17.05
C THR A 201 -33.06 15.85 18.56
N PRO A 202 -33.99 16.40 19.37
CA PRO A 202 -34.00 16.17 20.80
C PRO A 202 -34.23 14.68 21.11
N PRO A 203 -33.65 14.14 22.20
CA PRO A 203 -33.86 12.74 22.59
C PRO A 203 -35.33 12.35 22.81
N SER A 204 -36.21 13.33 23.04
CA SER A 204 -37.65 13.13 23.24
C SER A 204 -38.46 12.95 21.96
N PHE A 205 -37.87 13.17 20.77
CA PHE A 205 -38.55 12.98 19.48
C PHE A 205 -38.25 11.59 18.91
N ASN A 206 -38.90 10.57 19.47
CA ASN A 206 -39.04 9.28 18.77
C ASN A 206 -40.19 9.38 17.76
N PRO A 207 -39.99 9.13 16.45
CA PRO A 207 -41.06 9.27 15.46
C PRO A 207 -42.13 8.16 15.48
N LEU A 208 -42.22 7.35 16.54
CA LEU A 208 -43.07 6.16 16.61
C LEU A 208 -43.75 6.00 17.97
N ASP A 209 -44.25 7.07 18.58
CA ASP A 209 -45.23 6.93 19.66
C ASP A 209 -46.62 7.37 19.19
N PRO A 210 -47.48 6.44 18.75
CA PRO A 210 -48.87 6.72 18.36
C PRO A 210 -49.73 7.23 19.52
N SER A 211 -49.26 7.19 20.77
CA SER A 211 -50.04 7.64 21.93
C SER A 211 -50.09 9.16 22.11
N ALA A 212 -49.32 9.93 21.33
CA ALA A 212 -49.25 11.39 21.42
C ALA A 212 -50.29 12.15 20.58
N ILE A 213 -51.13 11.46 19.81
CA ILE A 213 -52.24 12.07 19.06
C ILE A 213 -53.54 11.66 19.73
N SER A 214 -53.98 12.46 20.70
CA SER A 214 -55.32 12.39 21.29
C SER A 214 -56.36 13.06 20.41
#